data_AF-A0A7C0UX92-F1
#
_entry.id   AF-A0A7C0UX92-F1
#
_cell.length_a   1.000
_cell.length_b   1.000
_cell.length_c   1.000
_cell.angle_alpha   90.00
_cell.angle_beta   90.00
_cell.angle_gamma   90.00
#
_symmetry.space_group_name_H-M   'P 1'
#
loop_
_entity.id
_entity.type
_entity.pdbx_description
1 polymer ?
#
loop_
_entity_poly.entity_id
_entity_poly.type
_entity_poly.pdbx_seq_one_letter_code
_entity_poly.pdbx_strand_id
1 'polypeptide(L)'
;MMELERLTSASGPTQGYVKKADGSDVRRIAIVLCAGSRDKNHVPYCSRICCMYALKQAFLLKKMLGIDVTIYYTDIRATGKGYEELYWRDQEAGVVFVRGKVAEVWRKNNGKLVVVAEDTLLNEVKEEEYDMVALATPMIPSSGLEELAKKMKIPTGEDGFIQEKHPKLDPVDSLKTGIFACGCTLSPKDVRDTVSDALAAASKASLFLKGETVTTSPEKAFVIADLCDGCGVCIPVCMANAITMENGKAKVDPFLCTGCGACIPVCPKEAIEFKNSTSRQIFATLRGVLMDKEPEEVRIVAFVDRNVGYTGMDFLGLDRVNYPENIRIVSVPSTAIIGAKHLLYAFAFGADGVMVIEGQEEIDEHYTKKRMIEIKRALAEYGIKGMRVRYSYVPLPVYKKAAELFTMFTERIKKFGVIPMEKREEIKKKLGV
;
A
#
# COMPACT_ATOMS: atom_id res chain seq x y z
N MET A 1 20.49 -15.66 -11.59
CA MET A 1 21.57 -15.20 -10.68
C MET A 1 21.62 -15.95 -9.36
N MET A 2 20.50 -16.22 -8.68
CA MET A 2 20.51 -17.06 -7.46
C MET A 2 21.07 -18.48 -7.70
N GLU A 3 20.74 -19.08 -8.84
CA GLU A 3 21.34 -20.36 -9.25
C GLU A 3 22.84 -20.25 -9.46
N LEU A 4 23.30 -19.16 -10.10
CA LEU A 4 24.73 -18.91 -10.32
C LEU A 4 25.50 -18.78 -9.00
N GLU A 5 24.93 -18.13 -7.98
CA GLU A 5 25.49 -18.15 -6.61
C GLU A 5 25.65 -19.57 -6.05
N ARG A 6 24.66 -20.45 -6.27
CA ARG A 6 24.78 -21.84 -5.85
C ARG A 6 25.86 -22.58 -6.65
N LEU A 7 26.00 -22.32 -7.94
CA LEU A 7 27.03 -22.93 -8.78
C LEU A 7 28.45 -22.47 -8.39
N THR A 8 28.63 -21.20 -8.06
CA THR A 8 29.95 -20.65 -7.66
C THR A 8 30.29 -20.90 -6.19
N SER A 9 29.33 -21.31 -5.37
CA SER A 9 29.53 -21.67 -3.97
C SER A 9 30.32 -22.97 -3.82
N ALA A 10 31.35 -22.99 -2.98
CA ALA A 10 32.13 -24.18 -2.64
C ALA A 10 31.26 -25.29 -1.98
N SER A 11 30.27 -24.90 -1.17
CA SER A 11 29.23 -25.81 -0.62
C SER A 11 27.99 -25.93 -1.53
N GLY A 12 28.16 -25.57 -2.79
CA GLY A 12 27.16 -25.64 -3.85
C GLY A 12 26.97 -27.06 -4.38
N PRO A 13 25.89 -27.31 -5.15
CA PRO A 13 25.67 -28.61 -5.80
C PRO A 13 26.80 -29.00 -6.76
N THR A 14 27.55 -28.02 -7.29
CA THR A 14 28.68 -28.24 -8.20
C THR A 14 30.03 -27.93 -7.55
N GLN A 15 30.10 -27.81 -6.23
CA GLN A 15 31.35 -27.57 -5.47
C GLN A 15 32.16 -26.35 -5.94
N GLY A 16 31.49 -25.34 -6.50
CA GLY A 16 32.12 -24.12 -7.02
C GLY A 16 32.48 -24.16 -8.50
N TYR A 17 32.24 -25.28 -9.20
CA TYR A 17 32.44 -25.37 -10.64
C TYR A 17 31.20 -24.91 -11.41
N VAL A 18 31.39 -23.98 -12.35
CA VAL A 18 30.33 -23.52 -13.25
C VAL A 18 30.36 -24.34 -14.54
N LYS A 19 29.36 -25.18 -14.74
CA LYS A 19 29.23 -26.09 -15.89
C LYS A 19 27.89 -25.89 -16.59
N LYS A 20 27.83 -26.25 -17.87
CA LYS A 20 26.58 -26.35 -18.62
C LYS A 20 25.77 -27.56 -18.15
N ALA A 21 24.49 -27.61 -18.53
CA ALA A 21 23.60 -28.73 -18.21
C ALA A 21 24.10 -30.08 -18.77
N ASP A 22 24.89 -30.05 -19.84
CA ASP A 22 25.54 -31.22 -20.45
C ASP A 22 26.87 -31.61 -19.75
N GLY A 23 27.27 -30.91 -18.68
CA GLY A 23 28.50 -31.15 -17.92
C GLY A 23 29.76 -30.51 -18.50
N SER A 24 29.69 -29.89 -19.67
CA SER A 24 30.85 -29.24 -20.30
C SER A 24 31.14 -27.84 -19.74
N ASP A 25 32.35 -27.35 -20.00
CA ASP A 25 32.86 -26.09 -19.46
C ASP A 25 32.11 -24.87 -20.01
N VAL A 26 31.99 -23.85 -19.16
CA VAL A 26 31.48 -22.53 -19.51
C VAL A 26 32.69 -21.61 -19.68
N ARG A 27 32.93 -21.11 -20.90
CA ARG A 27 34.05 -20.19 -21.19
C ARG A 27 33.59 -18.75 -21.30
N ARG A 28 32.35 -18.52 -21.76
CA ARG A 28 31.78 -17.18 -21.91
C ARG A 28 30.38 -17.07 -21.29
N ILE A 29 30.18 -16.08 -20.42
CA ILE A 29 28.92 -15.80 -19.73
C ILE A 29 28.45 -14.37 -20.03
N ALA A 30 27.17 -14.23 -20.33
CA ALA A 30 26.47 -12.95 -20.28
C ALA A 30 25.70 -12.82 -18.96
N ILE A 31 25.85 -11.70 -18.25
CA ILE A 31 24.99 -11.33 -17.12
C ILE A 31 24.05 -10.22 -17.58
N VAL A 32 22.74 -10.46 -17.48
CA VAL A 32 21.70 -9.52 -17.92
C VAL A 32 21.11 -8.82 -16.71
N LEU A 33 21.41 -7.53 -16.55
CA LEU A 33 20.84 -6.72 -15.47
C LEU A 33 19.40 -6.31 -15.77
N CYS A 34 18.66 -6.01 -14.70
CA CYS A 34 17.26 -5.61 -14.77
C CYS A 34 16.38 -6.61 -15.54
N ALA A 35 16.69 -7.91 -15.48
CA ALA A 35 15.89 -8.96 -16.12
C ALA A 35 14.55 -9.11 -15.40
N GLY A 36 13.57 -8.28 -15.76
CA GLY A 36 12.25 -8.17 -15.13
C GLY A 36 12.11 -7.07 -14.08
N SER A 37 13.20 -6.39 -13.67
CA SER A 37 13.13 -5.19 -12.81
C SER A 37 13.13 -3.91 -13.64
N ARG A 38 12.63 -2.80 -13.08
CA ARG A 38 12.47 -1.52 -13.79
C ARG A 38 11.70 -1.70 -15.11
N ASP A 39 10.72 -2.60 -15.07
CA ASP A 39 9.87 -2.95 -16.20
C ASP A 39 8.42 -2.67 -15.84
N LYS A 40 7.79 -1.74 -16.57
CA LYS A 40 6.39 -1.36 -16.33
C LYS A 40 5.41 -2.52 -16.55
N ASN A 41 5.81 -3.52 -17.34
CA ASN A 41 4.98 -4.69 -17.64
C ASN A 41 5.29 -5.89 -16.71
N HIS A 42 6.25 -5.75 -15.78
CA HIS A 42 6.59 -6.81 -14.83
C HIS A 42 6.82 -6.26 -13.41
N VAL A 43 8.07 -5.99 -13.01
CA VAL A 43 8.38 -5.35 -11.73
C VAL A 43 8.87 -3.92 -11.98
N PRO A 44 8.08 -2.89 -11.62
CA PRO A 44 8.36 -1.50 -12.03
C PRO A 44 9.49 -0.86 -11.22
N TYR A 45 9.83 -1.41 -10.06
CA TYR A 45 10.87 -0.88 -9.18
C TYR A 45 12.25 -1.50 -9.46
N CYS A 46 13.28 -0.83 -8.91
CA CYS A 46 14.65 -1.34 -8.92
C CYS A 46 14.85 -2.30 -7.75
N SER A 47 15.42 -3.47 -8.01
CA SER A 47 15.74 -4.45 -6.97
C SER A 47 16.97 -4.12 -6.12
N ARG A 48 17.59 -2.94 -6.33
CA ARG A 48 18.71 -2.33 -5.59
C ARG A 48 20.04 -3.10 -5.56
N ILE A 49 20.01 -4.42 -5.33
CA ILE A 49 21.19 -5.26 -5.12
C ILE A 49 21.72 -5.92 -6.39
N CYS A 50 20.95 -5.89 -7.49
CA CYS A 50 21.24 -6.69 -8.67
C CYS A 50 22.49 -6.26 -9.45
N CYS A 51 22.81 -4.97 -9.44
CA CYS A 51 24.10 -4.49 -9.95
C CYS A 51 25.24 -5.05 -9.11
N MET A 52 25.12 -4.97 -7.79
CA MET A 52 26.22 -5.32 -6.88
C MET A 52 26.53 -6.81 -6.82
N TYR A 53 25.52 -7.68 -6.73
CA TYR A 53 25.80 -9.11 -6.78
C TYR A 53 26.34 -9.53 -8.16
N ALA A 54 25.98 -8.81 -9.23
CA ALA A 54 26.44 -9.13 -10.59
C ALA A 54 27.91 -8.79 -10.73
N LEU A 55 28.33 -7.62 -10.22
CA LEU A 55 29.74 -7.24 -10.14
C LEU A 55 30.53 -8.27 -9.31
N LYS A 56 30.03 -8.60 -8.11
CA LYS A 56 30.65 -9.62 -7.25
C LYS A 56 30.87 -10.95 -7.99
N GLN A 57 29.85 -11.42 -8.70
CA GLN A 57 29.93 -12.67 -9.46
C GLN A 57 30.84 -12.55 -10.67
N ALA A 58 30.79 -11.45 -11.40
CA ALA A 58 31.65 -11.21 -12.56
C ALA A 58 33.13 -11.19 -12.17
N PHE A 59 33.49 -10.52 -11.07
CA PHE A 59 34.84 -10.57 -10.53
C PHE A 59 35.31 -12.01 -10.27
N LEU A 60 34.49 -12.80 -9.57
CA LEU A 60 34.82 -14.18 -9.20
C LEU A 60 34.97 -15.06 -10.44
N LEU A 61 34.03 -14.99 -11.39
CA LEU A 61 34.08 -15.76 -12.63
C LEU A 61 35.31 -15.40 -13.47
N LYS A 62 35.62 -14.11 -13.61
CA LYS A 62 36.74 -13.63 -14.41
C LYS A 62 38.09 -13.93 -13.76
N LYS A 63 38.28 -13.58 -12.49
CA LYS A 63 39.57 -13.69 -11.80
C LYS A 63 39.87 -15.08 -11.26
N MET A 64 38.87 -15.79 -10.73
CA MET A 64 39.10 -17.09 -10.08
C MET A 64 38.87 -18.26 -11.02
N LEU A 65 37.93 -18.14 -11.96
CA LEU A 65 37.57 -19.24 -12.88
C LEU A 65 38.03 -19.01 -14.32
N GLY A 66 38.60 -17.84 -14.65
CA GLY A 66 39.09 -17.54 -15.99
C GLY A 66 38.00 -17.48 -17.07
N ILE A 67 36.76 -17.23 -16.68
CA ILE A 67 35.60 -17.17 -17.57
C ILE A 67 35.45 -15.74 -18.12
N ASP A 68 35.22 -15.60 -19.42
CA ASP A 68 34.93 -14.30 -20.02
C ASP A 68 33.50 -13.86 -19.69
N VAL A 69 33.37 -12.70 -19.06
CA VAL A 69 32.09 -12.17 -18.59
C VAL A 69 31.76 -10.86 -19.29
N THR A 70 30.54 -10.79 -19.85
CA THR A 70 29.93 -9.56 -20.35
C THR A 70 28.71 -9.21 -19.49
N ILE A 71 28.62 -7.98 -19.00
CA ILE A 71 27.46 -7.45 -18.27
C ILE A 71 26.68 -6.52 -19.19
N TYR A 72 25.41 -6.84 -19.45
CA TYR A 72 24.46 -5.98 -20.15
C TYR A 72 23.65 -5.18 -19.13
N TYR A 73 23.67 -3.85 -19.24
CA TYR A 73 23.08 -2.95 -18.26
C TYR A 73 22.46 -1.69 -18.88
N THR A 74 21.55 -1.05 -18.15
CA THR A 74 21.08 0.31 -18.48
C THR A 74 21.84 1.36 -17.66
N ASP A 75 21.87 1.15 -16.33
CA ASP A 75 22.64 1.95 -15.38
C ASP A 75 23.29 1.01 -14.36
N ILE A 76 24.56 1.25 -14.01
CA ILE A 76 25.21 0.59 -12.86
C ILE A 76 24.86 1.40 -11.61
N ARG A 77 24.20 0.75 -10.63
CA ARG A 77 23.80 1.37 -9.36
C ARG A 77 24.67 0.88 -8.21
N ALA A 78 25.90 1.40 -8.14
CA ALA A 78 26.88 1.08 -7.12
C ALA A 78 26.78 2.01 -5.89
N THR A 79 25.60 2.10 -5.29
CA THR A 79 25.25 3.13 -4.29
C THR A 79 25.56 2.69 -2.85
N GLY A 80 26.83 2.54 -2.51
CA GLY A 80 27.27 2.17 -1.16
C GLY A 80 28.77 2.38 -0.97
N LYS A 81 29.24 2.37 0.29
CA LYS A 81 30.68 2.52 0.58
C LYS A 81 31.47 1.33 0.03
N GLY A 82 32.39 1.58 -0.90
CA GLY A 82 33.21 0.56 -1.54
C GLY A 82 32.60 -0.07 -2.79
N TYR A 83 31.42 0.39 -3.24
CA TYR A 83 30.68 -0.26 -4.32
C TYR A 83 31.15 0.19 -5.69
N GLU A 84 31.46 1.48 -5.86
CA GLU A 84 32.04 2.03 -7.10
C GLU A 84 33.44 1.44 -7.34
N GLU A 85 34.21 1.26 -6.28
CA GLU A 85 35.54 0.67 -6.34
C GLU A 85 35.48 -0.81 -6.75
N LEU A 86 34.41 -1.55 -6.40
CA LEU A 86 34.20 -2.90 -6.92
C LEU A 86 33.89 -2.88 -8.43
N TYR A 87 33.10 -1.91 -8.89
CA TYR A 87 32.85 -1.74 -10.32
C TYR A 87 34.15 -1.48 -11.10
N TRP A 88 35.03 -0.60 -10.62
CA TRP A 88 36.33 -0.36 -11.25
C TRP A 88 37.22 -1.61 -11.26
N ARG A 89 37.23 -2.37 -10.16
CA ARG A 89 37.98 -3.63 -10.08
C ARG A 89 37.51 -4.67 -11.11
N ASP A 90 36.23 -4.68 -11.46
CA ASP A 90 35.72 -5.53 -12.53
C ASP A 90 36.22 -5.08 -13.91
N GLN A 91 36.23 -3.77 -14.16
CA GLN A 91 36.78 -3.22 -15.39
C GLN A 91 38.27 -3.56 -15.53
N GLU A 92 39.06 -3.37 -14.46
CA GLU A 92 40.48 -3.74 -14.38
C GLU A 92 40.70 -5.26 -14.51
N ALA A 93 39.72 -6.07 -14.09
CA ALA A 93 39.74 -7.52 -14.28
C ALA A 93 39.47 -7.96 -15.72
N GLY A 94 39.02 -7.06 -16.60
CA GLY A 94 38.64 -7.37 -17.97
C GLY A 94 37.22 -7.93 -18.10
N VAL A 95 36.32 -7.60 -17.17
CA VAL A 95 34.88 -7.78 -17.36
C VAL A 95 34.39 -6.74 -18.38
N VAL A 96 33.63 -7.18 -19.37
CA VAL A 96 33.11 -6.30 -20.43
C VAL A 96 31.75 -5.75 -20.00
N PHE A 97 31.54 -4.45 -20.19
CA PHE A 97 30.28 -3.77 -19.88
C PHE A 97 29.64 -3.23 -21.15
N VAL A 98 28.42 -3.65 -21.45
CA VAL A 98 27.63 -3.18 -22.59
C VAL A 98 26.43 -2.43 -22.08
N ARG A 99 26.36 -1.13 -22.39
CA ARG A 99 25.22 -0.29 -22.00
C ARG A 99 24.07 -0.49 -22.99
N GLY A 100 23.23 -1.48 -22.71
CA GLY A 100 22.08 -1.86 -23.52
C GLY A 100 21.12 -2.74 -22.75
N LYS A 101 19.81 -2.51 -22.89
CA LYS A 101 18.79 -3.47 -22.42
C LYS A 101 18.75 -4.61 -23.43
N VAL A 102 18.92 -5.84 -22.96
CA VAL A 102 18.78 -7.04 -23.82
C VAL A 102 17.36 -7.10 -24.36
N ALA A 103 17.23 -7.23 -25.68
CA ALA A 103 15.96 -7.34 -26.37
C ALA A 103 15.44 -8.79 -26.29
N GLU A 104 16.29 -9.75 -26.64
CA GLU A 104 15.95 -11.17 -26.62
C GLU A 104 17.17 -12.07 -26.42
N VAL A 105 16.87 -13.31 -26.03
CA VAL A 105 17.85 -14.40 -25.94
C VAL A 105 17.26 -15.62 -26.60
N TRP A 106 17.99 -16.22 -27.53
CA TRP A 106 17.56 -17.43 -28.22
C TRP A 106 18.69 -18.44 -28.36
N ARG A 107 18.34 -19.70 -28.60
CA ARG A 107 19.29 -20.81 -28.64
C ARG A 107 19.62 -21.18 -30.09
N LYS A 108 20.90 -21.23 -30.43
CA LYS A 108 21.40 -21.76 -31.72
C LYS A 108 21.40 -23.28 -31.73
N ASN A 109 21.40 -23.85 -32.93
CA ASN A 109 21.49 -25.31 -33.15
C ASN A 109 22.75 -25.95 -32.55
N ASN A 110 23.84 -25.18 -32.41
CA ASN A 110 25.08 -25.62 -31.77
C ASN A 110 25.02 -25.62 -30.23
N GLY A 111 23.87 -25.29 -29.65
CA GLY A 111 23.64 -25.28 -28.20
C GLY A 111 24.01 -23.97 -27.49
N LYS A 112 24.66 -23.02 -28.16
CA LYS A 112 24.98 -21.70 -27.59
C LYS A 112 23.76 -20.79 -27.53
N LEU A 113 23.84 -19.80 -26.64
CA LEU A 113 22.83 -18.77 -26.45
C LEU A 113 23.28 -17.49 -27.14
N VAL A 114 22.41 -16.91 -27.98
CA VAL A 114 22.64 -15.61 -28.61
C VAL A 114 21.90 -14.56 -27.80
N VAL A 115 22.63 -13.50 -27.43
CA VAL A 115 22.07 -12.34 -26.74
C VAL A 115 22.06 -11.18 -27.73
N VAL A 116 20.88 -10.57 -27.91
CA VAL A 116 20.68 -9.41 -28.78
C VAL A 116 20.46 -8.18 -27.92
N ALA A 117 21.31 -7.15 -28.08
CA ALA A 117 21.19 -5.89 -27.37
C ALA A 117 21.74 -4.73 -28.20
N GLU A 118 21.15 -3.54 -28.03
CA GLU A 118 21.71 -2.30 -28.58
C GLU A 118 22.77 -1.74 -27.63
N ASP A 119 24.02 -1.61 -28.10
CA ASP A 119 25.06 -0.88 -27.39
C ASP A 119 24.86 0.62 -27.60
N THR A 120 24.21 1.26 -26.64
CA THR A 120 23.84 2.67 -26.71
C THR A 120 25.04 3.63 -26.71
N LEU A 121 26.24 3.17 -26.36
CA LEU A 121 27.46 3.99 -26.39
C LEU A 121 28.11 3.98 -27.76
N LEU A 122 27.99 2.87 -28.49
CA LEU A 122 28.52 2.72 -29.85
C LEU A 122 27.45 2.95 -30.93
N ASN A 123 26.16 2.99 -30.54
CA ASN A 123 25.01 3.05 -31.44
C ASN A 123 24.97 1.87 -32.42
N GLU A 124 25.27 0.67 -31.92
CA GLU A 124 25.35 -0.57 -32.69
C GLU A 124 24.52 -1.68 -32.06
N VAL A 125 23.86 -2.49 -32.89
CA VAL A 125 23.19 -3.71 -32.43
C VAL A 125 24.24 -4.81 -32.31
N LYS A 126 24.37 -5.37 -31.10
CA LYS A 126 25.26 -6.49 -30.82
C LYS A 126 24.46 -7.79 -30.75
N GLU A 127 24.91 -8.77 -31.53
CA GLU A 127 24.47 -10.15 -31.45
C GLU A 127 25.67 -11.03 -31.08
N GLU A 128 25.71 -11.47 -29.83
CA GLU A 128 26.87 -12.20 -29.31
C GLU A 128 26.49 -13.58 -28.77
N GLU A 129 27.36 -14.56 -29.01
CA GLU A 129 27.18 -15.94 -28.53
C GLU A 129 27.83 -16.14 -27.16
N TYR A 130 27.12 -16.88 -26.30
CA TYR A 130 27.52 -17.22 -24.94
C TYR A 130 27.23 -18.70 -24.64
N ASP A 131 28.00 -19.29 -23.73
CA ASP A 131 27.78 -20.66 -23.24
C ASP A 131 26.68 -20.69 -22.18
N MET A 132 26.53 -19.58 -21.43
CA MET A 132 25.52 -19.42 -20.38
C MET A 132 25.09 -17.95 -20.28
N VAL A 133 23.81 -17.73 -20.01
CA VAL A 133 23.23 -16.41 -19.76
C VAL A 133 22.64 -16.39 -18.35
N ALA A 134 23.13 -15.50 -17.50
CA ALA A 134 22.69 -15.35 -16.13
C ALA A 134 21.76 -14.14 -15.98
N LEU A 135 20.49 -14.40 -15.67
CA LEU A 135 19.48 -13.35 -15.49
C LEU A 135 19.49 -12.81 -14.06
N ALA A 136 19.67 -11.50 -13.92
CA ALA A 136 19.54 -10.77 -12.66
C ALA A 136 18.07 -10.41 -12.43
N THR A 137 17.31 -11.39 -11.95
CA THR A 137 15.86 -11.33 -11.73
C THR A 137 15.46 -10.37 -10.61
N PRO A 138 14.21 -9.86 -10.61
CA PRO A 138 13.74 -8.98 -9.55
C PRO A 138 13.70 -9.66 -8.18
N MET A 139 13.89 -8.85 -7.14
CA MET A 139 13.56 -9.22 -5.78
C MET A 139 12.11 -8.84 -5.53
N ILE A 140 11.28 -9.85 -5.25
CA ILE A 140 9.85 -9.68 -4.97
C ILE A 140 9.55 -10.12 -3.53
N PRO A 141 8.39 -9.73 -2.97
CA PRO A 141 7.92 -10.23 -1.68
C PRO A 141 7.94 -11.77 -1.62
N SER A 142 8.30 -12.32 -0.45
CA SER A 142 8.23 -13.77 -0.25
C SER A 142 6.80 -14.28 -0.34
N SER A 143 6.59 -15.50 -0.81
CA SER A 143 5.26 -16.10 -0.98
C SER A 143 4.39 -16.10 0.29
N GLY A 144 4.98 -16.16 1.47
CA GLY A 144 4.25 -16.11 2.75
C GLY A 144 4.01 -14.71 3.33
N LEU A 145 4.54 -13.64 2.71
CA LEU A 145 4.49 -12.30 3.29
C LEU A 145 3.06 -11.76 3.35
N GLU A 146 2.29 -11.95 2.28
CA GLU A 146 0.91 -11.46 2.20
C GLU A 146 0.01 -12.10 3.27
N GLU A 147 0.12 -13.42 3.43
CA GLU A 147 -0.63 -14.16 4.45
C GLU A 147 -0.25 -13.71 5.87
N LEU A 148 1.04 -13.52 6.13
CA LEU A 148 1.53 -13.00 7.40
C LEU A 148 1.03 -11.58 7.65
N ALA A 149 1.07 -10.71 6.64
CA ALA A 149 0.60 -9.34 6.73
C ALA A 149 -0.90 -9.28 7.08
N LYS A 150 -1.71 -10.11 6.42
CA LYS A 150 -3.15 -10.27 6.73
C LYS A 150 -3.38 -10.73 8.16
N LYS A 151 -2.69 -11.79 8.61
CA LYS A 151 -2.79 -12.29 10.00
C LYS A 151 -2.38 -11.24 11.03
N MET A 152 -1.34 -10.47 10.74
CA MET A 152 -0.84 -9.41 11.61
C MET A 152 -1.65 -8.11 11.49
N LYS A 153 -2.54 -8.00 10.51
CA LYS A 153 -3.34 -6.81 10.17
C LYS A 153 -2.46 -5.60 9.90
N ILE A 154 -1.42 -5.79 9.08
CA ILE A 154 -0.52 -4.73 8.62
C ILE A 154 -0.68 -4.54 7.10
N PRO A 155 -0.77 -3.30 6.61
CA PRO A 155 -0.91 -3.04 5.18
C PRO A 155 0.42 -3.25 4.45
N THR A 156 0.31 -3.63 3.18
CA THR A 156 1.41 -3.66 2.22
C THR A 156 1.36 -2.42 1.30
N GLY A 157 2.50 -2.06 0.71
CA GLY A 157 2.60 -1.01 -0.31
C GLY A 157 2.23 -1.51 -1.72
N GLU A 158 2.25 -0.61 -2.72
CA GLU A 158 2.00 -0.97 -4.14
C GLU A 158 3.03 -1.98 -4.70
N ASP A 159 4.22 -2.02 -4.09
CA ASP A 159 5.30 -2.95 -4.44
C ASP A 159 5.16 -4.34 -3.79
N GLY A 160 4.14 -4.51 -2.94
CA GLY A 160 3.82 -5.75 -2.24
C GLY A 160 4.63 -6.00 -0.97
N PHE A 161 5.54 -5.10 -0.60
CA PHE A 161 6.28 -5.17 0.67
C PHE A 161 5.47 -4.56 1.81
N ILE A 162 5.89 -4.76 3.07
CA ILE A 162 5.25 -4.13 4.22
C ILE A 162 5.42 -2.62 4.16
N GLN A 163 4.31 -1.88 4.28
CA GLN A 163 4.35 -0.42 4.31
C GLN A 163 4.85 0.06 5.68
N GLU A 164 5.98 0.76 5.70
CA GLU A 164 6.43 1.50 6.87
C GLU A 164 5.50 2.68 7.17
N LYS A 165 5.42 3.06 8.44
CA LYS A 165 4.60 4.16 8.93
C LYS A 165 5.01 5.49 8.31
N HIS A 166 6.31 5.73 8.16
CA HIS A 166 6.81 6.90 7.44
C HIS A 166 8.22 6.64 6.89
N PRO A 167 8.49 6.87 5.59
CA PRO A 167 9.77 6.49 4.95
C PRO A 167 11.05 7.06 5.60
N LYS A 168 10.94 8.22 6.27
CA LYS A 168 12.07 8.91 6.93
C LYS A 168 12.04 8.86 8.46
N LEU A 169 10.90 9.21 9.07
CA LEU A 169 10.77 9.38 10.51
C LEU A 169 10.61 8.04 11.26
N ASP A 170 9.88 7.10 10.65
CA ASP A 170 9.52 5.82 11.27
C ASP A 170 9.68 4.68 10.23
N PRO A 171 10.91 4.43 9.73
CA PRO A 171 11.14 3.54 8.57
C PRO A 171 11.01 2.05 8.89
N VAL A 172 10.99 1.68 10.17
CA VAL A 172 10.88 0.28 10.65
C VAL A 172 9.60 0.03 11.44
N ASP A 173 8.84 1.07 11.75
CA ASP A 173 7.54 0.95 12.39
C ASP A 173 6.50 0.63 11.31
N SER A 174 5.60 -0.33 11.59
CA SER A 174 4.43 -0.51 10.75
C SER A 174 3.33 0.51 11.10
N LEU A 175 2.29 0.59 10.29
CA LEU A 175 1.08 1.37 10.62
C LEU A 175 0.33 0.83 11.85
N LYS A 176 0.70 -0.34 12.38
CA LYS A 176 0.17 -0.91 13.62
C LYS A 176 1.17 -0.78 14.76
N THR A 177 0.76 -0.08 15.82
CA THR A 177 1.60 0.16 17.01
C THR A 177 2.05 -1.16 17.63
N GLY A 178 3.34 -1.24 17.98
CA GLY A 178 3.97 -2.43 18.58
C GLY A 178 4.38 -3.51 17.57
N ILE A 179 4.10 -3.31 16.27
CA ILE A 179 4.59 -4.19 15.20
C ILE A 179 5.63 -3.43 14.37
N PHE A 180 6.81 -4.03 14.26
CA PHE A 180 7.95 -3.50 13.53
C PHE A 180 8.34 -4.46 12.40
N ALA A 181 8.94 -3.93 11.34
CA ALA A 181 9.43 -4.70 10.21
C ALA A 181 10.89 -4.31 9.90
N CYS A 182 11.67 -5.23 9.33
CA CYS A 182 13.07 -4.97 9.01
C CYS A 182 13.55 -5.77 7.80
N GLY A 183 14.53 -5.22 7.08
CA GLY A 183 15.20 -5.92 6.00
C GLY A 183 14.33 -6.04 4.75
N CYS A 184 14.44 -7.18 4.10
CA CYS A 184 13.82 -7.40 2.80
C CYS A 184 12.29 -7.57 2.83
N THR A 185 11.65 -7.53 4.00
CA THR A 185 10.18 -7.45 4.10
C THR A 185 9.66 -6.05 3.81
N LEU A 186 10.50 -5.02 3.95
CA LEU A 186 10.14 -3.61 3.72
C LEU A 186 10.44 -3.16 2.28
N SER A 187 11.50 -3.68 1.66
CA SER A 187 11.89 -3.37 0.27
C SER A 187 13.14 -4.16 -0.12
N PRO A 188 13.50 -4.22 -1.42
CA PRO A 188 14.78 -4.78 -1.84
C PRO A 188 15.96 -4.01 -1.21
N LYS A 189 16.79 -4.73 -0.46
CA LYS A 189 17.92 -4.19 0.31
C LYS A 189 19.10 -5.14 0.31
N ASP A 190 20.29 -4.59 0.51
CA ASP A 190 21.48 -5.42 0.75
C ASP A 190 21.59 -5.84 2.23
N VAL A 191 22.61 -6.62 2.53
CA VAL A 191 22.85 -7.15 3.87
C VAL A 191 23.15 -6.03 4.88
N ARG A 192 23.87 -4.98 4.49
CA ARG A 192 24.25 -3.89 5.41
C ARG A 192 23.02 -3.07 5.81
N ASP A 193 22.19 -2.73 4.83
CA ASP A 193 20.93 -2.03 5.09
C ASP A 193 19.99 -2.90 5.93
N THR A 194 19.92 -4.21 5.63
CA THR A 194 19.10 -5.16 6.39
C THR A 194 19.54 -5.27 7.86
N VAL A 195 20.84 -5.31 8.13
CA VAL A 195 21.37 -5.30 9.50
C VAL A 195 21.02 -3.99 10.21
N SER A 196 21.09 -2.86 9.51
CA SER A 196 20.74 -1.55 10.07
C SER A 196 19.25 -1.47 10.42
N ASP A 197 18.37 -1.94 9.53
CA ASP A 197 16.93 -2.07 9.80
C ASP A 197 16.66 -2.97 11.02
N ALA A 198 17.36 -4.11 11.12
CA ALA A 198 17.17 -5.05 12.24
C ALA A 198 17.59 -4.44 13.59
N LEU A 199 18.71 -3.71 13.63
CA LEU A 199 19.14 -2.98 14.82
C LEU A 199 18.13 -1.88 15.21
N ALA A 200 17.60 -1.14 14.23
CA ALA A 200 16.58 -0.13 14.45
C ALA A 200 15.26 -0.73 14.96
N ALA A 201 14.78 -1.81 14.36
CA ALA A 201 13.57 -2.51 14.79
C ALA A 201 13.73 -3.09 16.21
N ALA A 202 14.88 -3.68 16.54
CA ALA A 202 15.18 -4.17 17.88
C ALA A 202 15.19 -3.04 18.92
N SER A 203 15.75 -1.87 18.57
CA SER A 203 15.74 -0.67 19.43
C SER A 203 14.32 -0.17 19.67
N LYS A 204 13.52 -0.02 18.62
CA LYS A 204 12.11 0.39 18.71
C LYS A 204 11.27 -0.57 19.53
N ALA A 205 11.44 -1.88 19.33
CA ALA A 205 10.80 -2.91 20.12
C ALA A 205 11.23 -2.86 21.60
N SER A 206 12.52 -2.68 21.86
CA SER A 206 13.04 -2.54 23.23
C SER A 206 12.49 -1.29 23.94
N LEU A 207 12.38 -0.17 23.24
CA LEU A 207 11.77 1.05 23.77
C LEU A 207 10.28 0.84 24.09
N PHE A 208 9.56 0.14 23.21
CA PHE A 208 8.17 -0.22 23.42
C PHE A 208 8.00 -1.12 24.66
N LEU A 209 8.88 -2.12 24.83
CA LEU A 209 8.84 -3.05 25.97
C LEU A 209 9.31 -2.42 27.30
N LYS A 210 10.19 -1.42 27.26
CA LYS A 210 10.67 -0.71 28.45
C LYS A 210 9.57 0.13 29.11
N GLY A 211 8.54 0.52 28.37
CA GLY A 211 7.43 1.28 28.92
C GLY A 211 6.71 0.48 30.01
N GLU A 212 6.68 1.00 31.25
CA GLU A 212 5.83 0.45 32.32
C GLU A 212 4.34 0.52 31.98
N THR A 213 3.99 1.46 31.08
CA THR A 213 2.64 1.67 30.57
C THR A 213 2.67 1.84 29.06
N VAL A 214 1.73 1.22 28.36
CA VAL A 214 1.50 1.48 26.94
C VAL A 214 0.43 2.57 26.80
N THR A 215 0.79 3.69 26.17
CA THR A 215 -0.19 4.72 25.82
C THR A 215 -0.98 4.25 24.60
N THR A 216 -2.30 4.07 24.77
CA THR A 216 -3.23 3.79 23.67
C THR A 216 -3.91 5.08 23.22
N SER A 217 -4.35 5.11 21.97
CA SER A 217 -5.11 6.26 21.45
C SER A 217 -6.40 6.44 22.26
N PRO A 218 -6.71 7.67 22.73
CA PRO A 218 -7.97 7.96 23.42
C PRO A 218 -9.17 8.00 22.45
N GLU A 219 -8.92 7.91 21.14
CA GLU A 219 -9.92 7.92 20.08
C GLU A 219 -10.71 6.60 20.05
N LYS A 220 -11.63 6.47 21.01
CA LYS A 220 -12.49 5.30 21.23
C LYS A 220 -13.96 5.70 21.24
N ALA A 221 -14.83 4.70 21.05
CA ALA A 221 -16.26 4.88 21.28
C ALA A 221 -16.54 5.06 22.77
N PHE A 222 -17.51 5.91 23.13
CA PHE A 222 -17.97 6.09 24.51
C PHE A 222 -19.49 6.26 24.53
N VAL A 223 -20.11 5.94 25.67
CA VAL A 223 -21.57 5.99 25.85
C VAL A 223 -21.97 7.23 26.66
N ILE A 224 -22.97 7.94 26.19
CA ILE A 224 -23.66 9.02 26.89
C ILE A 224 -24.76 8.39 27.74
N ALA A 225 -24.51 8.25 29.04
CA ALA A 225 -25.36 7.48 29.96
C ALA A 225 -26.82 7.96 29.99
N ASP A 226 -27.05 9.27 29.85
CA ASP A 226 -28.39 9.87 29.90
C ASP A 226 -29.26 9.48 28.70
N LEU A 227 -28.63 9.21 27.54
CA LEU A 227 -29.34 8.81 26.31
C LEU A 227 -29.52 7.29 26.21
N CYS A 228 -28.63 6.51 26.84
CA CYS A 228 -28.66 5.05 26.74
C CYS A 228 -29.84 4.47 27.51
N ASP A 229 -30.67 3.65 26.89
CA ASP A 229 -31.79 2.95 27.53
C ASP A 229 -31.47 1.49 27.91
N GLY A 230 -30.24 1.04 27.64
CA GLY A 230 -29.79 -0.31 27.95
C GLY A 230 -30.29 -1.40 27.02
N CYS A 231 -30.76 -1.08 25.81
CA CYS A 231 -31.29 -2.06 24.85
C CYS A 231 -30.28 -3.13 24.36
N GLY A 232 -28.97 -2.95 24.56
CA GLY A 232 -27.94 -3.95 24.26
C GLY A 232 -27.61 -4.17 22.78
N VAL A 233 -28.25 -3.47 21.84
CA VAL A 233 -28.06 -3.64 20.38
C VAL A 233 -26.59 -3.48 19.92
N CYS A 234 -25.81 -2.68 20.64
CA CYS A 234 -24.40 -2.43 20.32
C CYS A 234 -23.45 -3.59 20.67
N ILE A 235 -23.83 -4.48 21.61
CA ILE A 235 -22.99 -5.57 22.10
C ILE A 235 -22.62 -6.56 20.98
N PRO A 236 -23.58 -7.19 20.26
CA PRO A 236 -23.25 -8.19 19.23
C PRO A 236 -22.51 -7.60 18.02
N VAL A 237 -22.48 -6.28 17.87
CA VAL A 237 -21.78 -5.60 16.77
C VAL A 237 -20.28 -5.47 17.05
N CYS A 238 -19.86 -5.51 18.32
CA CYS A 238 -18.47 -5.30 18.70
C CYS A 238 -17.60 -6.56 18.50
N MET A 239 -16.79 -6.59 17.43
CA MET A 239 -15.85 -7.70 17.17
C MET A 239 -14.79 -7.90 18.27
N ALA A 240 -14.53 -6.85 19.06
CA ALA A 240 -13.55 -6.88 20.15
C ALA A 240 -14.16 -7.25 21.51
N ASN A 241 -15.48 -7.49 21.58
CA ASN A 241 -16.20 -7.72 22.84
C ASN A 241 -15.95 -6.64 23.90
N ALA A 242 -15.76 -5.39 23.46
CA ALA A 242 -15.41 -4.26 24.32
C ALA A 242 -16.62 -3.60 25.00
N ILE A 243 -17.85 -4.07 24.74
CA ILE A 243 -19.07 -3.43 25.23
C ILE A 243 -19.78 -4.37 26.20
N THR A 244 -19.98 -3.92 27.43
CA THR A 244 -20.70 -4.63 28.49
C THR A 244 -21.88 -3.82 29.00
N MET A 245 -22.73 -4.46 29.81
CA MET A 245 -23.83 -3.79 30.52
C MET A 245 -23.45 -3.60 31.98
N GLU A 246 -23.51 -2.37 32.47
CA GLU A 246 -23.33 -2.01 33.87
C GLU A 246 -24.46 -1.09 34.31
N ASN A 247 -25.12 -1.38 35.43
CA ASN A 247 -26.22 -0.57 35.99
C ASN A 247 -27.33 -0.23 34.97
N GLY A 248 -27.67 -1.19 34.09
CA GLY A 248 -28.68 -1.00 33.04
C GLY A 248 -28.26 -0.11 31.87
N LYS A 249 -26.97 0.23 31.75
CA LYS A 249 -26.41 1.06 30.67
C LYS A 249 -25.28 0.32 29.97
N ALA A 250 -25.10 0.59 28.68
CA ALA A 250 -23.94 0.09 27.95
C ALA A 250 -22.68 0.86 28.39
N LYS A 251 -21.56 0.15 28.53
CA LYS A 251 -20.25 0.72 28.83
C LYS A 251 -19.21 0.14 27.88
N VAL A 252 -18.37 1.01 27.35
CA VAL A 252 -17.25 0.61 26.47
C VAL A 252 -15.99 0.54 27.33
N ASP A 253 -15.32 -0.61 27.31
CA ASP A 253 -13.96 -0.73 27.81
C ASP A 253 -13.00 -0.12 26.78
N PRO A 254 -12.32 1.01 27.10
CA PRO A 254 -11.43 1.69 26.17
C PRO A 254 -10.17 0.88 25.82
N PHE A 255 -9.78 -0.09 26.65
CA PHE A 255 -8.59 -0.93 26.44
C PHE A 255 -8.89 -2.11 25.51
N LEU A 256 -10.11 -2.63 25.52
CA LEU A 256 -10.57 -3.64 24.55
C LEU A 256 -11.04 -3.01 23.23
N CYS A 257 -11.56 -1.78 23.27
CA CYS A 257 -12.09 -1.11 22.09
C CYS A 257 -11.00 -0.91 21.02
N THR A 258 -11.20 -1.46 19.83
CA THR A 258 -10.27 -1.27 18.70
C THR A 258 -10.41 0.10 18.03
N GLY A 259 -11.46 0.86 18.34
CA GLY A 259 -11.71 2.18 17.74
C GLY A 259 -12.36 2.14 16.35
N CYS A 260 -13.03 1.05 15.96
CA CYS A 260 -13.76 1.01 14.68
C CYS A 260 -15.05 1.84 14.67
N GLY A 261 -15.68 2.03 15.84
CA GLY A 261 -16.93 2.78 16.00
C GLY A 261 -18.15 2.19 15.27
N ALA A 262 -18.12 0.90 14.90
CA ALA A 262 -19.25 0.19 14.28
C ALA A 262 -20.54 0.20 15.12
N CYS A 263 -20.41 0.36 16.44
CA CYS A 263 -21.51 0.45 17.40
C CYS A 263 -22.29 1.78 17.34
N ILE A 264 -21.70 2.85 16.78
CA ILE A 264 -22.31 4.19 16.72
C ILE A 264 -23.58 4.19 15.86
N PRO A 265 -23.53 3.83 14.56
CA PRO A 265 -24.69 3.94 13.68
C PRO A 265 -25.81 2.92 13.96
N VAL A 266 -25.58 1.92 14.83
CA VAL A 266 -26.59 0.94 15.24
C VAL A 266 -27.31 1.33 16.52
N CYS A 267 -26.85 2.35 17.24
CA CYS A 267 -27.48 2.79 18.49
C CYS A 267 -28.80 3.53 18.20
N PRO A 268 -29.97 2.98 18.55
CA PRO A 268 -31.25 3.61 18.24
C PRO A 268 -31.50 4.91 19.02
N LYS A 269 -30.79 5.09 20.14
CA LYS A 269 -30.85 6.30 20.96
C LYS A 269 -29.75 7.30 20.65
N GLU A 270 -28.88 7.00 19.68
CA GLU A 270 -27.70 7.80 19.36
C GLU A 270 -26.83 8.10 20.60
N ALA A 271 -26.81 7.17 21.55
CA ALA A 271 -26.14 7.32 22.84
C ALA A 271 -24.65 6.97 22.77
N ILE A 272 -24.11 6.64 21.61
CA ILE A 272 -22.71 6.24 21.43
C ILE A 272 -22.04 7.21 20.48
N GLU A 273 -20.91 7.77 20.92
CA GLU A 273 -20.14 8.76 20.19
C GLU A 273 -18.67 8.33 20.08
N PHE A 274 -17.93 8.93 19.14
CA PHE A 274 -16.50 8.68 18.98
C PHE A 274 -15.68 9.84 19.55
N LYS A 275 -14.76 9.55 20.46
CA LYS A 275 -13.92 10.59 21.06
C LYS A 275 -13.04 11.24 19.99
N ASN A 276 -13.03 12.58 19.93
CA ASN A 276 -12.40 13.40 18.89
C ASN A 276 -12.96 13.22 17.46
N SER A 277 -14.09 12.54 17.27
CA SER A 277 -14.82 12.51 16.00
C SER A 277 -16.31 12.31 16.25
N THR A 278 -16.86 13.11 17.17
CA THR A 278 -18.29 13.08 17.50
C THR A 278 -19.13 13.45 16.27
N SER A 279 -20.40 13.04 16.26
CA SER A 279 -21.35 13.42 15.19
C SER A 279 -21.36 14.93 14.98
N ARG A 280 -21.33 15.71 16.07
CA ARG A 280 -21.27 17.18 16.02
C ARG A 280 -20.00 17.69 15.32
N GLN A 281 -18.84 17.10 15.59
CA GLN A 281 -17.58 17.47 14.94
C GLN A 281 -17.61 17.13 13.44
N ILE A 282 -18.05 15.91 13.08
CA ILE A 282 -18.17 15.50 11.68
C ILE A 282 -19.13 16.42 10.93
N PHE A 283 -20.29 16.74 11.52
CA PHE A 283 -21.28 17.65 10.93
C PHE A 283 -20.76 19.09 10.80
N ALA A 284 -19.93 19.56 11.74
CA ALA A 284 -19.26 20.85 11.60
C ALA A 284 -18.26 20.84 10.44
N THR A 285 -17.46 19.78 10.29
CA THR A 285 -16.56 19.60 9.13
C THR A 285 -17.34 19.59 7.83
N LEU A 286 -18.45 18.85 7.75
CA LEU A 286 -19.31 18.81 6.56
C LEU A 286 -19.85 20.19 6.19
N ARG A 287 -20.33 20.97 7.17
CA ARG A 287 -20.76 22.35 6.93
C ARG A 287 -19.61 23.21 6.39
N GLY A 288 -18.43 23.10 6.99
CA GLY A 288 -17.25 23.86 6.56
C GLY A 288 -16.82 23.54 5.13
N VAL A 289 -16.76 22.26 4.74
CA VAL A 289 -16.31 21.88 3.37
C VAL A 289 -17.38 22.07 2.30
N LEU A 290 -18.62 22.40 2.68
CA LEU A 290 -19.75 22.60 1.78
C LEU A 290 -20.25 24.05 1.71
N MET A 291 -19.80 24.94 2.61
CA MET A 291 -20.37 26.29 2.75
C MET A 291 -20.16 27.21 1.55
N ASP A 292 -19.06 27.04 0.82
CA ASP A 292 -18.61 27.84 -0.32
C ASP A 292 -19.05 27.22 -1.66
N LYS A 293 -20.16 26.46 -1.66
CA LYS A 293 -20.64 25.80 -2.85
C LYS A 293 -21.44 26.76 -3.73
N GLU A 294 -21.03 26.91 -4.98
CA GLU A 294 -21.78 27.71 -5.95
C GLU A 294 -23.08 27.00 -6.39
N PRO A 295 -24.15 27.73 -6.77
CA PRO A 295 -25.47 27.15 -7.04
C PRO A 295 -25.50 26.03 -8.09
N GLU A 296 -24.69 26.15 -9.15
CA GLU A 296 -24.62 25.18 -10.25
C GLU A 296 -23.47 24.17 -10.12
N GLU A 297 -22.61 24.34 -9.11
CA GLU A 297 -21.49 23.45 -8.87
C GLU A 297 -21.97 22.09 -8.35
N VAL A 298 -21.46 21.00 -8.92
CA VAL A 298 -21.60 19.69 -8.30
C VAL A 298 -20.52 19.50 -7.25
N ARG A 299 -20.90 19.14 -6.02
CA ARG A 299 -19.94 18.87 -4.95
C ARG A 299 -20.12 17.48 -4.36
N ILE A 300 -19.01 16.80 -4.12
CA ILE A 300 -19.01 15.41 -3.64
C ILE A 300 -18.20 15.33 -2.36
N VAL A 301 -18.78 14.75 -1.31
CA VAL A 301 -18.05 14.44 -0.08
C VAL A 301 -17.53 13.02 -0.16
N ALA A 302 -16.23 12.81 0.07
CA ALA A 302 -15.64 11.50 0.23
C ALA A 302 -15.25 11.28 1.69
N PHE A 303 -16.00 10.45 2.42
CA PHE A 303 -15.58 9.93 3.71
C PHE A 303 -14.49 8.89 3.50
N VAL A 304 -13.32 9.09 4.11
CA VAL A 304 -12.17 8.21 3.96
C VAL A 304 -11.67 7.79 5.33
N ASP A 305 -11.41 6.50 5.55
CA ASP A 305 -10.81 6.05 6.81
C ASP A 305 -9.43 6.68 7.02
N ARG A 306 -9.11 7.04 8.27
CA ARG A 306 -7.91 7.82 8.60
C ARG A 306 -6.61 7.04 8.44
N ASN A 307 -6.63 5.73 8.64
CA ASN A 307 -5.41 4.95 8.83
C ASN A 307 -4.83 4.41 7.52
N VAL A 308 -5.67 3.96 6.59
CA VAL A 308 -5.22 3.34 5.33
C VAL A 308 -5.70 4.18 4.16
N GLY A 309 -6.99 4.49 4.10
CA GLY A 309 -7.56 5.26 2.99
C GLY A 309 -6.94 6.65 2.89
N TYR A 310 -6.85 7.39 3.99
CA TYR A 310 -6.30 8.74 3.99
C TYR A 310 -4.78 8.75 3.72
N THR A 311 -4.03 7.76 4.21
CA THR A 311 -2.63 7.56 3.81
C THR A 311 -2.51 7.34 2.29
N GLY A 312 -3.44 6.61 1.69
CA GLY A 312 -3.53 6.50 0.23
C GLY A 312 -3.82 7.85 -0.45
N MET A 313 -4.62 8.72 0.15
CA MET A 313 -4.87 10.08 -0.38
C MET A 313 -3.61 10.96 -0.28
N ASP A 314 -2.85 10.85 0.81
CA ASP A 314 -1.55 11.52 0.93
C ASP A 314 -0.57 11.03 -0.14
N PHE A 315 -0.57 9.73 -0.44
CA PHE A 315 0.24 9.16 -1.53
C PHE A 315 -0.19 9.67 -2.91
N LEU A 316 -1.49 9.87 -3.17
CA LEU A 316 -1.93 10.57 -4.40
C LEU A 316 -1.32 11.97 -4.50
N GLY A 317 -1.25 12.70 -3.38
CA GLY A 317 -0.63 14.02 -3.32
C GLY A 317 0.88 13.98 -3.58
N LEU A 318 1.58 13.03 -2.98
CA LEU A 318 3.02 12.81 -3.19
C LEU A 318 3.34 12.45 -4.64
N ASP A 319 2.52 11.60 -5.26
CA ASP A 319 2.64 11.20 -6.65
C ASP A 319 2.10 12.25 -7.64
N ARG A 320 1.56 13.37 -7.14
CA ARG A 320 0.95 14.46 -7.93
C ARG A 320 -0.15 13.96 -8.86
N VAL A 321 -0.93 12.99 -8.39
CA VAL A 321 -2.06 12.43 -9.14
C VAL A 321 -3.23 13.40 -9.05
N ASN A 322 -3.64 13.93 -10.20
CA ASN A 322 -4.80 14.82 -10.28
C ASN A 322 -6.11 14.02 -10.16
N TYR A 323 -7.07 14.57 -9.43
CA TYR A 323 -8.46 14.12 -9.38
C TYR A 323 -9.39 15.34 -9.40
N PRO A 324 -10.69 15.17 -9.70
CA PRO A 324 -11.60 16.30 -9.87
C PRO A 324 -11.70 17.20 -8.63
N GLU A 325 -11.67 18.52 -8.85
CA GLU A 325 -11.82 19.54 -7.80
C GLU A 325 -13.19 19.51 -7.12
N ASN A 326 -14.17 18.78 -7.65
CA ASN A 326 -15.49 18.61 -7.07
C ASN A 326 -15.48 17.72 -5.80
N ILE A 327 -14.38 16.98 -5.56
CA ILE A 327 -14.24 16.09 -4.40
C ILE A 327 -13.80 16.90 -3.16
N ARG A 328 -14.45 16.64 -2.02
CA ARG A 328 -14.08 17.11 -0.69
C ARG A 328 -13.82 15.90 0.19
N ILE A 329 -12.55 15.65 0.49
CA ILE A 329 -12.15 14.52 1.34
C ILE A 329 -12.42 14.90 2.81
N VAL A 330 -13.15 14.04 3.51
CA VAL A 330 -13.42 14.15 4.94
C VAL A 330 -12.88 12.90 5.61
N SER A 331 -11.76 13.04 6.30
CA SER A 331 -11.16 11.95 7.07
C SER A 331 -12.03 11.60 8.27
N VAL A 332 -12.31 10.31 8.45
CA VAL A 332 -12.99 9.77 9.63
C VAL A 332 -12.15 8.64 10.25
N PRO A 333 -12.21 8.42 11.56
CA PRO A 333 -11.43 7.36 12.21
C PRO A 333 -11.58 5.99 11.55
N SER A 334 -12.80 5.66 11.13
CA SER A 334 -13.13 4.47 10.36
C SER A 334 -14.43 4.71 9.60
N THR A 335 -14.62 4.10 8.43
CA THR A 335 -15.89 4.20 7.72
C THR A 335 -17.04 3.48 8.45
N ALA A 336 -16.73 2.61 9.41
CA ALA A 336 -17.74 1.94 10.23
C ALA A 336 -18.52 2.89 11.15
N ILE A 337 -18.12 4.14 11.32
CA ILE A 337 -18.92 5.15 12.03
C ILE A 337 -20.01 5.77 11.13
N ILE A 338 -19.86 5.64 9.80
CA ILE A 338 -20.74 6.29 8.83
C ILE A 338 -22.08 5.56 8.78
N GLY A 339 -23.12 6.26 9.22
CA GLY A 339 -24.54 5.85 9.18
C GLY A 339 -25.38 6.70 8.23
N ALA A 340 -26.68 6.36 8.11
CA ALA A 340 -27.62 7.08 7.24
C ALA A 340 -27.67 8.58 7.53
N LYS A 341 -27.64 8.94 8.82
CA LYS A 341 -27.65 10.33 9.28
C LYS A 341 -26.50 11.16 8.70
N HIS A 342 -25.29 10.59 8.61
CA HIS A 342 -24.12 11.27 8.07
C HIS A 342 -24.28 11.59 6.58
N LEU A 343 -24.79 10.62 5.80
CA LEU A 343 -25.07 10.80 4.38
C LEU A 343 -26.18 11.83 4.15
N LEU A 344 -27.29 11.72 4.89
CA LEU A 344 -28.41 12.67 4.81
C LEU A 344 -27.97 14.08 5.20
N TYR A 345 -27.14 14.23 6.23
CA TYR A 345 -26.58 15.52 6.62
C TYR A 345 -25.69 16.10 5.52
N ALA A 346 -24.81 15.30 4.91
CA ALA A 346 -24.00 15.75 3.77
C ALA A 346 -24.88 16.25 2.61
N PHE A 347 -25.94 15.53 2.25
CA PHE A 347 -26.89 15.96 1.21
C PHE A 347 -27.68 17.21 1.62
N ALA A 348 -28.13 17.30 2.87
CA ALA A 348 -28.86 18.47 3.38
C ALA A 348 -28.03 19.77 3.30
N PHE A 349 -26.71 19.68 3.47
CA PHE A 349 -25.83 20.85 3.58
C PHE A 349 -25.00 21.16 2.33
N GLY A 350 -25.19 20.44 1.22
CA GLY A 350 -24.64 20.87 -0.07
C GLY A 350 -24.08 19.77 -0.97
N ALA A 351 -23.81 18.57 -0.44
CA ALA A 351 -23.30 17.47 -1.25
C ALA A 351 -24.34 17.02 -2.30
N ASP A 352 -23.89 16.68 -3.50
CA ASP A 352 -24.69 16.08 -4.58
C ASP A 352 -24.35 14.60 -4.80
N GLY A 353 -23.19 14.18 -4.29
CA GLY A 353 -22.79 12.80 -4.18
C GLY A 353 -22.01 12.57 -2.89
N VAL A 354 -22.06 11.34 -2.39
CA VAL A 354 -21.27 10.90 -1.23
C VAL A 354 -20.48 9.64 -1.61
N MET A 355 -19.19 9.66 -1.32
CA MET A 355 -18.31 8.50 -1.39
C MET A 355 -17.93 8.04 0.02
N VAL A 356 -17.79 6.73 0.18
CA VAL A 356 -17.25 6.10 1.39
C VAL A 356 -16.11 5.18 0.94
N ILE A 357 -14.88 5.52 1.29
CA ILE A 357 -13.66 4.80 0.93
C ILE A 357 -13.08 4.17 2.19
N GLU A 358 -12.97 2.86 2.19
CA GLU A 358 -12.37 2.08 3.28
C GLU A 358 -11.12 1.37 2.75
N GLY A 359 -10.02 1.46 3.51
CA GLY A 359 -8.77 0.79 3.21
C GLY A 359 -8.52 -0.47 4.03
N GLN A 360 -9.32 -0.75 5.07
CA GLN A 360 -9.21 -1.94 5.91
C GLN A 360 -10.27 -2.99 5.52
N GLU A 361 -9.81 -4.15 5.02
CA GLU A 361 -10.65 -5.25 4.56
C GLU A 361 -11.66 -5.72 5.61
N GLU A 362 -11.19 -5.95 6.84
CA GLU A 362 -12.03 -6.41 7.95
C GLU A 362 -13.19 -5.45 8.24
N ILE A 363 -12.95 -4.13 8.17
CA ILE A 363 -13.99 -3.13 8.39
C ILE A 363 -14.97 -3.08 7.22
N ASP A 364 -14.47 -3.15 5.98
CA ASP A 364 -15.31 -3.12 4.79
C ASP A 364 -16.27 -4.32 4.77
N GLU A 365 -15.73 -5.54 4.93
CA GLU A 365 -16.47 -6.78 4.82
C GLU A 365 -17.50 -6.95 5.94
N HIS A 366 -17.14 -6.61 7.20
CA HIS A 366 -18.02 -6.83 8.34
C HIS A 366 -19.06 -5.73 8.53
N TYR A 367 -18.75 -4.48 8.14
CA TYR A 367 -19.59 -3.33 8.49
C TYR A 367 -19.97 -2.47 7.28
N THR A 368 -18.99 -1.86 6.62
CA THR A 368 -19.24 -0.73 5.71
C THR A 368 -20.01 -1.18 4.46
N LYS A 369 -19.59 -2.27 3.83
CA LYS A 369 -20.21 -2.78 2.59
C LYS A 369 -21.71 -3.05 2.75
N LYS A 370 -22.06 -3.86 3.76
CA LYS A 370 -23.46 -4.24 4.02
C LYS A 370 -24.30 -3.00 4.37
N ARG A 371 -23.80 -2.16 5.27
CA ARG A 371 -24.50 -0.95 5.71
C ARG A 371 -24.72 0.04 4.56
N MET A 372 -23.73 0.25 3.69
CA MET A 372 -23.88 1.15 2.55
C MET A 372 -24.91 0.64 1.54
N ILE A 373 -25.07 -0.68 1.37
CA ILE A 373 -26.14 -1.25 0.53
C ILE A 373 -27.52 -0.95 1.13
N GLU A 374 -27.67 -1.12 2.45
CA GLU A 374 -28.92 -0.86 3.17
C GLU A 374 -29.29 0.64 3.12
N ILE A 375 -28.33 1.53 3.41
CA ILE A 375 -28.57 2.98 3.37
C ILE A 375 -28.96 3.43 1.95
N LYS A 376 -28.32 2.91 0.91
CA LYS A 376 -28.67 3.26 -0.49
C LYS A 376 -30.14 2.98 -0.82
N ARG A 377 -30.72 1.93 -0.24
CA ARG A 377 -32.15 1.61 -0.40
C ARG A 377 -33.03 2.60 0.38
N ALA A 378 -32.66 2.87 1.63
CA ALA A 378 -33.41 3.80 2.50
C ALA A 378 -33.40 5.25 1.99
N LEU A 379 -32.38 5.69 1.24
CA LEU A 379 -32.32 7.03 0.66
C LEU A 379 -33.48 7.36 -0.28
N ALA A 380 -34.16 6.36 -0.85
CA ALA A 380 -35.33 6.57 -1.69
C ALA A 380 -36.50 7.23 -0.93
N GLU A 381 -36.65 6.96 0.37
CA GLU A 381 -37.67 7.59 1.25
C GLU A 381 -37.44 9.10 1.43
N TYR A 382 -36.21 9.55 1.16
CA TYR A 382 -35.81 10.95 1.18
C TYR A 382 -35.72 11.52 -0.24
N GLY A 383 -36.21 10.81 -1.26
CA GLY A 383 -36.14 11.20 -2.67
C GLY A 383 -34.73 11.36 -3.22
N ILE A 384 -33.74 10.73 -2.59
CA ILE A 384 -32.34 10.72 -3.03
C ILE A 384 -32.08 9.41 -3.78
N LYS A 385 -31.62 9.51 -5.03
CA LYS A 385 -31.23 8.34 -5.81
C LYS A 385 -30.02 7.68 -5.16
N GLY A 386 -30.10 6.39 -4.83
CA GLY A 386 -28.99 5.64 -4.22
C GLY A 386 -27.70 5.62 -5.07
N MET A 387 -27.79 5.89 -6.38
CA MET A 387 -26.64 6.09 -7.27
C MET A 387 -25.81 7.35 -6.95
N ARG A 388 -26.34 8.29 -6.16
CA ARG A 388 -25.60 9.42 -5.57
C ARG A 388 -24.71 8.99 -4.40
N VAL A 389 -24.68 7.70 -4.06
CA VAL A 389 -23.75 7.15 -3.06
C VAL A 389 -22.89 6.06 -3.69
N ARG A 390 -21.58 6.13 -3.47
CA ARG A 390 -20.62 5.09 -3.84
C ARG A 390 -19.82 4.65 -2.63
N TYR A 391 -19.78 3.35 -2.36
CA TYR A 391 -18.79 2.79 -1.43
C TYR A 391 -17.70 2.12 -2.28
N SER A 392 -16.46 2.09 -1.81
CA SER A 392 -15.36 1.37 -2.47
C SER A 392 -14.30 0.97 -1.46
N TYR A 393 -13.91 -0.31 -1.48
CA TYR A 393 -12.71 -0.78 -0.82
C TYR A 393 -11.49 -0.41 -1.66
N VAL A 394 -10.58 0.36 -1.08
CA VAL A 394 -9.33 0.81 -1.71
C VAL A 394 -8.20 0.63 -0.70
N PRO A 395 -7.57 -0.56 -0.64
CA PRO A 395 -6.41 -0.76 0.21
C PRO A 395 -5.21 0.00 -0.36
N LEU A 396 -4.20 0.18 0.49
CA LEU A 396 -3.04 0.99 0.15
C LEU A 396 -2.31 0.55 -1.13
N PRO A 397 -2.13 -0.75 -1.46
CA PRO A 397 -1.45 -1.16 -2.70
C PRO A 397 -2.10 -0.70 -4.01
N VAL A 398 -3.34 -0.23 -3.97
CA VAL A 398 -4.08 0.25 -5.15
C VAL A 398 -4.61 1.67 -4.92
N TYR A 399 -3.95 2.49 -4.10
CA TYR A 399 -4.42 3.83 -3.75
C TYR A 399 -4.68 4.71 -4.99
N LYS A 400 -3.91 4.53 -6.08
CA LYS A 400 -4.11 5.21 -7.37
C LYS A 400 -5.51 5.02 -7.96
N LYS A 401 -6.14 3.88 -7.70
CA LYS A 401 -7.52 3.59 -8.11
C LYS A 401 -8.51 4.60 -7.54
N ALA A 402 -8.23 5.23 -6.38
CA ALA A 402 -9.11 6.24 -5.83
C ALA A 402 -9.29 7.44 -6.75
N ALA A 403 -8.25 7.89 -7.46
CA ALA A 403 -8.35 8.99 -8.42
C ALA A 403 -9.27 8.64 -9.60
N GLU A 404 -9.16 7.42 -10.14
CA GLU A 404 -10.05 6.92 -11.19
C GLU A 404 -11.50 6.84 -10.70
N LEU A 405 -11.70 6.35 -9.47
CA LEU A 405 -13.01 6.26 -8.83
C LEU A 405 -13.63 7.65 -8.62
N PHE A 406 -12.82 8.64 -8.21
CA PHE A 406 -13.24 10.04 -8.08
C PHE A 406 -13.69 10.61 -9.41
N THR A 407 -12.92 10.40 -10.49
CA THR A 407 -13.26 10.86 -11.85
C THR A 407 -14.58 10.25 -12.31
N MET A 408 -14.67 8.91 -12.31
CA MET A 408 -15.88 8.22 -12.76
C MET A 408 -17.12 8.61 -11.95
N PHE A 409 -16.98 8.78 -10.64
CA PHE A 409 -18.10 9.17 -9.80
C PHE A 409 -18.49 10.63 -10.02
N THR A 410 -17.53 11.52 -10.19
CA THR A 410 -17.79 12.94 -10.49
C THR A 410 -18.57 13.10 -11.80
N GLU A 411 -18.16 12.42 -12.87
CA GLU A 411 -18.89 12.42 -14.14
C GLU A 411 -20.34 11.93 -13.99
N ARG A 412 -20.53 10.89 -13.17
CA ARG A 412 -21.88 10.38 -12.88
C ARG A 412 -22.73 11.41 -12.15
N ILE A 413 -22.20 12.08 -11.13
CA ILE A 413 -22.97 13.08 -10.39
C ILE A 413 -23.25 14.31 -11.24
N LYS A 414 -22.31 14.73 -12.10
CA LYS A 414 -22.55 15.78 -13.11
C LYS A 414 -23.74 15.46 -14.01
N LYS A 415 -23.92 14.20 -14.44
CA LYS A 415 -25.11 13.76 -15.19
C LYS A 415 -26.42 13.83 -14.39
N PHE A 416 -26.36 13.64 -13.08
CA PHE A 416 -27.54 13.79 -12.22
C PHE A 416 -27.85 15.25 -11.86
N GLY A 417 -26.89 16.15 -12.00
CA GLY A 417 -27.00 17.55 -11.61
C GLY A 417 -27.08 17.76 -10.10
N VAL A 418 -27.25 19.02 -9.72
CA VAL A 418 -27.38 19.45 -8.33
C VAL A 418 -28.70 18.97 -7.71
N ILE A 419 -28.69 18.68 -6.42
CA ILE A 419 -29.93 18.44 -5.66
C ILE A 419 -30.61 19.80 -5.42
N PRO A 420 -31.90 19.97 -5.79
CA PRO A 420 -32.64 21.22 -5.58
C PRO A 420 -32.71 21.65 -4.11
N MET A 421 -32.72 22.96 -3.87
CA MET A 421 -32.71 23.52 -2.52
C MET A 421 -33.92 23.08 -1.69
N GLU A 422 -35.11 23.06 -2.29
CA GLU A 422 -36.34 22.56 -1.64
C GLU A 422 -36.18 21.14 -1.08
N LYS A 423 -35.49 20.27 -1.83
CA LYS A 423 -35.25 18.90 -1.40
C LYS A 423 -34.28 18.83 -0.23
N ARG A 424 -33.28 19.72 -0.20
CA ARG A 424 -32.34 19.83 0.93
C ARG A 424 -33.06 20.29 2.20
N GLU A 425 -33.94 21.29 2.09
CA GLU A 425 -34.75 21.78 3.20
C GLU A 425 -35.72 20.71 3.73
N GLU A 426 -36.29 19.88 2.85
CA GLU A 426 -37.10 18.72 3.28
C GLU A 426 -36.27 17.73 4.12
N ILE A 427 -35.03 17.45 3.71
CA ILE A 427 -34.12 16.57 4.45
C ILE A 427 -33.75 17.20 5.80
N LYS A 428 -33.44 18.50 5.84
CA LYS A 428 -33.16 19.23 7.09
C LYS A 428 -34.32 19.13 8.07
N LYS A 429 -35.55 19.37 7.60
CA LYS A 429 -36.77 19.24 8.40
C LYS A 429 -36.96 17.83 8.96
N LYS A 430 -36.70 16.78 8.16
CA LYS A 430 -36.75 15.38 8.62
C LYS A 430 -35.66 15.04 9.62
N LEU A 431 -34.49 15.67 9.52
CA LEU A 431 -33.37 15.49 10.46
C LEU A 431 -33.48 16.34 11.73
N GLY A 432 -34.39 17.33 11.76
CA GLY A 432 -34.54 18.27 12.87
C GLY A 432 -33.38 19.25 13.01
N VAL A 433 -32.75 19.66 11.89
CA VAL A 433 -31.56 20.53 11.85
C VAL A 433 -31.73 21.73 10.94
#